data_AF-A0A7Y2Z237-F1
#
_entry.id   AF-A0A7Y2Z237-F1
#
_cell.length_a   1.000
_cell.length_b   1.000
_cell.length_c   1.000
_cell.angle_alpha   90.00
_cell.angle_beta   90.00
_cell.angle_gamma   90.00
#
_symmetry.space_group_name_H-M   'P 1'
#
loop_
_entity.id
_entity.type
_entity.pdbx_description
1 polymer ?
#
loop_
_entity_poly.entity_id
_entity_poly.type
_entity_poly.pdbx_seq_one_letter_code
_entity_poly.pdbx_strand_id
1 'polypeptide(L)'
;MFKDTDNKLVIERLTALWALNECGLGGFMHAVSSPFTGILVGGISILLISLIASNASKVWPTLIKALSIVLLVKLSVSPHSPVTSYVAVSFQAFLGMLLFSLFSVNRITIVSLGAITFLESAAQKLLTLTIIYGQSLWESVDIYSAWVSEKLSFIDYALSSKSLIILFITFYSCAGIVVGFLIVRIMKLMQSVETTAPYHFSIQNKTREVEKTKSKKRKKLIFFWAITLLIVLLPLLFFSTEFNGWKGGLYLLSRSLIVLVLWYYVVGPFLLKGLDKLLSKRQSAYQSDIQNTLDLFPHLRSIIQYAWKDSSSLRGLNRMQHFMARSIVYSIHFKSSNE
;
A
#
# COMPACT_ATOMS: atom_id res chain seq x y z
N MET A 1 32.87 10.92 -8.30
CA MET A 1 32.93 9.96 -9.41
C MET A 1 32.71 8.56 -8.85
N PHE A 2 31.50 8.30 -8.37
CA PHE A 2 30.96 6.98 -7.98
C PHE A 2 29.63 6.95 -8.73
N LYS A 3 29.52 6.26 -9.87
CA LYS A 3 28.35 6.55 -10.74
C LYS A 3 27.48 5.39 -11.20
N ASP A 4 27.94 4.14 -11.21
CA ASP A 4 27.05 3.04 -11.66
C ASP A 4 26.92 1.88 -10.66
N THR A 5 28.01 1.40 -10.05
CA THR A 5 27.96 0.24 -9.15
C THR A 5 27.34 0.54 -7.79
N ASP A 6 27.69 1.66 -7.16
CA ASP A 6 27.10 2.11 -5.88
C ASP A 6 25.60 2.39 -6.02
N ASN A 7 25.20 3.04 -7.12
CA ASN A 7 23.80 3.38 -7.37
C ASN A 7 22.94 2.12 -7.54
N LYS A 8 23.48 1.07 -8.17
CA LYS A 8 22.78 -0.20 -8.32
C LYS A 8 22.52 -0.88 -6.97
N LEU A 9 23.55 -0.96 -6.11
CA LEU A 9 23.41 -1.54 -4.76
C LEU A 9 22.41 -0.75 -3.90
N VAL A 10 22.46 0.59 -3.97
CA VAL A 10 21.51 1.48 -3.30
C VAL A 10 20.08 1.19 -3.75
N ILE A 11 19.84 1.10 -5.07
CA ILE A 11 18.53 0.78 -5.64
C ILE A 11 18.02 -0.59 -5.18
N GLU A 12 18.89 -1.60 -5.15
CA GLU A 12 18.53 -2.95 -4.68
C GLU A 12 18.11 -2.94 -3.21
N ARG A 13 18.89 -2.29 -2.34
CA ARG A 13 18.58 -2.15 -0.90
C ARG A 13 17.30 -1.34 -0.65
N LEU A 14 17.08 -0.27 -1.41
CA LEU A 14 15.84 0.51 -1.35
C LEU A 14 14.63 -0.29 -1.85
N THR A 15 14.79 -1.11 -2.89
CA THR A 15 13.74 -2.01 -3.39
C THR A 15 13.40 -3.06 -2.34
N ALA A 16 14.40 -3.61 -1.65
CA ALA A 16 14.18 -4.56 -0.57
C ALA A 16 13.48 -3.92 0.64
N LEU A 17 13.85 -2.70 1.01
CA LEU A 17 13.12 -1.91 2.02
C LEU A 17 11.66 -1.66 1.61
N TRP A 18 11.42 -1.40 0.32
CA TRP A 18 10.07 -1.17 -0.18
C TRP A 18 9.23 -2.44 -0.15
N ALA A 19 9.81 -3.58 -0.56
CA ALA A 19 9.18 -4.88 -0.41
C ALA A 19 8.88 -5.20 1.07
N LEU A 20 9.81 -4.92 1.98
CA LEU A 20 9.61 -5.11 3.41
C LEU A 20 8.50 -4.20 3.97
N ASN A 21 8.41 -2.94 3.52
CA ASN A 21 7.33 -2.03 3.87
C ASN A 21 5.97 -2.59 3.43
N GLU A 22 5.87 -3.06 2.20
CA GLU A 22 4.61 -3.56 1.63
C GLU A 22 4.15 -4.89 2.24
N CYS A 23 5.07 -5.82 2.48
CA CYS A 23 4.74 -7.16 2.96
C CYS A 23 4.73 -7.24 4.49
N GLY A 24 5.71 -6.59 5.13
CA GLY A 24 5.90 -6.60 6.58
C GLY A 24 4.99 -5.61 7.28
N LEU A 25 5.23 -4.31 7.08
CA LEU A 25 4.42 -3.25 7.71
C LEU A 25 2.97 -3.30 7.19
N GLY A 26 2.79 -3.40 5.87
CA GLY A 26 1.47 -3.49 5.25
C GLY A 26 0.67 -4.70 5.71
N GLY A 27 1.28 -5.89 5.72
CA GLY A 27 0.65 -7.11 6.21
C GLY A 27 0.26 -7.03 7.69
N PHE A 28 1.15 -6.50 8.54
CA PHE A 28 0.88 -6.30 9.97
C PHE A 28 -0.27 -5.31 10.19
N MET A 29 -0.23 -4.16 9.52
CA MET A 29 -1.23 -3.11 9.65
C MET A 29 -2.62 -3.54 9.15
N HIS A 30 -2.66 -4.37 8.10
CA HIS A 30 -3.89 -5.03 7.66
C HIS A 30 -4.42 -6.03 8.68
N ALA A 31 -3.55 -6.82 9.34
CA ALA A 31 -3.97 -7.75 10.38
C ALA A 31 -4.54 -7.03 11.61
N VAL A 32 -3.98 -5.87 11.98
CA VAL A 32 -4.45 -5.05 13.11
C VAL A 32 -5.64 -4.15 12.71
N SER A 33 -6.09 -4.18 11.46
CA SER A 33 -7.23 -3.39 10.94
C SER A 33 -7.09 -1.88 11.19
N SER A 34 -5.87 -1.34 11.14
CA SER A 34 -5.65 0.07 11.46
C SER A 34 -6.16 0.99 10.35
N PRO A 35 -6.94 2.05 10.67
CA PRO A 35 -7.48 2.97 9.67
C PRO A 35 -6.40 3.81 8.96
N PHE A 36 -5.20 3.91 9.57
CA PHE A 36 -4.06 4.69 9.07
C PHE A 36 -3.08 3.88 8.21
N THR A 37 -3.38 2.61 7.93
CA THR A 37 -2.53 1.72 7.13
C THR A 37 -2.11 2.35 5.80
N GLY A 38 -3.07 2.92 5.06
CA GLY A 38 -2.80 3.54 3.75
C GLY A 38 -1.87 4.75 3.83
N ILE A 39 -2.00 5.56 4.89
CA ILE A 39 -1.16 6.76 5.09
C ILE A 39 0.27 6.37 5.43
N LEU A 40 0.46 5.41 6.34
CA LEU A 40 1.80 4.99 6.78
C LEU A 40 2.53 4.18 5.71
N VAL A 41 1.90 3.09 5.23
CA VAL A 41 2.50 2.21 4.23
C VAL A 41 2.71 2.98 2.92
N GLY A 42 1.70 3.73 2.47
CA GLY A 42 1.78 4.52 1.25
C GLY A 42 2.80 5.65 1.35
N GLY A 43 2.87 6.36 2.48
CA GLY A 43 3.87 7.42 2.70
C GLY A 43 5.31 6.91 2.62
N ILE A 44 5.60 5.75 3.24
CA ILE A 44 6.92 5.12 3.17
C ILE A 44 7.21 4.63 1.74
N SER A 45 6.21 4.09 1.04
CA SER A 45 6.37 3.67 -0.36
C SER A 45 6.71 4.86 -1.27
N ILE A 46 6.07 6.02 -1.09
CA ILE A 46 6.38 7.24 -1.86
C ILE A 46 7.81 7.72 -1.58
N LEU A 47 8.26 7.67 -0.33
CA LEU A 47 9.64 8.00 0.04
C LEU A 47 10.64 7.09 -0.67
N LEU A 48 10.41 5.78 -0.65
CA LEU A 48 11.29 4.78 -1.28
C LEU A 48 11.28 4.88 -2.80
N ILE A 49 10.12 5.07 -3.43
CA ILE A 49 10.00 5.33 -4.88
C ILE A 49 10.78 6.60 -5.25
N SER A 50 10.66 7.67 -4.46
CA SER A 50 11.38 8.94 -4.70
C SER A 50 12.89 8.75 -4.60
N LEU A 51 13.37 7.97 -3.62
CA LEU A 51 14.79 7.66 -3.44
C LEU A 51 15.32 6.76 -4.56
N ILE A 52 14.58 5.73 -4.97
CA ILE A 52 14.96 4.87 -6.11
C ILE A 52 15.06 5.72 -7.37
N ALA A 53 14.08 6.59 -7.64
CA ALA A 53 14.09 7.48 -8.80
C ALA A 53 15.28 8.45 -8.77
N SER A 54 15.64 8.97 -7.60
CA SER A 54 16.78 9.91 -7.46
C SER A 54 18.14 9.29 -7.73
N ASN A 55 18.28 7.97 -7.53
CA ASN A 55 19.53 7.22 -7.78
C ASN A 55 19.52 6.50 -9.15
N ALA A 56 18.41 6.57 -9.89
CA ALA A 56 18.25 5.87 -11.16
C ALA A 56 18.91 6.64 -12.32
N SER A 57 19.69 5.94 -13.15
CA SER A 57 20.15 6.49 -14.44
C SER A 57 19.00 6.64 -15.44
N LYS A 58 18.04 5.71 -15.42
CA LYS A 58 16.80 5.76 -16.19
C LYS A 58 15.61 5.41 -15.29
N VAL A 59 14.72 6.38 -15.04
CA VAL A 59 13.61 6.27 -14.08
C VAL A 59 12.67 5.10 -14.41
N TRP A 60 12.16 5.04 -15.65
CA TRP A 60 11.20 4.05 -16.09
C TRP A 60 11.65 2.59 -15.90
N PRO A 61 12.74 2.12 -16.52
CA PRO A 61 13.15 0.71 -16.40
C PRO A 61 13.51 0.35 -14.95
N THR A 62 14.09 1.28 -14.19
CA THR A 62 14.48 1.06 -12.80
C THR A 62 13.26 0.87 -11.89
N LEU A 63 12.27 1.76 -11.98
CA LEU A 63 11.05 1.66 -11.19
C LEU A 63 10.14 0.50 -11.63
N ILE A 64 10.09 0.16 -12.93
CA ILE A 64 9.39 -1.06 -13.39
C ILE A 64 10.03 -2.31 -12.78
N LYS A 65 11.37 -2.39 -12.78
CA LYS A 65 12.09 -3.51 -12.16
C LYS A 65 11.77 -3.58 -10.66
N ALA A 66 11.94 -2.47 -9.94
CA ALA A 66 11.68 -2.40 -8.50
C ALA A 66 10.22 -2.77 -8.16
N LEU A 67 9.24 -2.21 -8.87
CA LEU A 67 7.82 -2.53 -8.70
C LEU A 67 7.55 -4.02 -8.94
N SER A 68 8.13 -4.60 -10.00
CA SER A 68 7.94 -6.03 -10.31
C SER A 68 8.43 -6.91 -9.16
N ILE A 69 9.61 -6.60 -8.60
CA ILE A 69 10.18 -7.32 -7.46
C ILE A 69 9.28 -7.16 -6.24
N VAL A 70 8.87 -5.94 -5.90
CA VAL A 70 8.01 -5.64 -4.74
C VAL A 70 6.68 -6.40 -4.82
N LEU A 71 6.02 -6.40 -5.99
CA LEU A 71 4.76 -7.12 -6.17
C LEU A 71 4.95 -8.64 -6.10
N LEU A 72 6.03 -9.18 -6.67
CA LEU A 72 6.34 -10.61 -6.60
C LEU A 72 6.63 -11.07 -5.18
N VAL A 73 7.40 -10.29 -4.42
CA VAL A 73 7.66 -10.55 -2.99
C VAL A 73 6.35 -10.43 -2.20
N LYS A 74 5.50 -9.44 -2.48
CA LYS A 74 4.19 -9.27 -1.83
C LYS A 74 3.24 -10.43 -2.09
N LEU A 75 3.21 -10.96 -3.31
CA LEU A 75 2.45 -12.16 -3.64
C LEU A 75 3.01 -13.40 -2.93
N SER A 76 4.33 -13.51 -2.83
CA SER A 76 4.99 -14.69 -2.23
C SER A 76 4.87 -14.73 -0.70
N VAL A 77 5.07 -13.58 -0.04
CA VAL A 77 5.12 -13.46 1.42
C VAL A 77 3.72 -13.24 2.02
N SER A 78 2.82 -12.59 1.28
CA SER A 78 1.49 -12.20 1.79
C SER A 78 0.37 -12.39 0.74
N PRO A 79 0.13 -13.63 0.26
CA PRO A 79 -0.80 -13.91 -0.85
C PRO A 79 -2.26 -13.56 -0.54
N HIS A 80 -2.61 -13.37 0.74
CA HIS A 80 -3.95 -13.00 1.20
C HIS A 80 -4.18 -11.49 1.27
N SER A 81 -3.20 -10.67 0.85
CA SER A 81 -3.36 -9.21 0.83
C SER A 81 -4.50 -8.78 -0.10
N PRO A 82 -5.29 -7.75 0.26
CA PRO A 82 -6.37 -7.27 -0.59
C PRO A 82 -5.86 -6.83 -1.97
N VAL A 83 -6.62 -7.11 -3.03
CA VAL A 83 -6.27 -6.72 -4.42
C VAL A 83 -6.04 -5.21 -4.54
N THR A 84 -6.85 -4.41 -3.85
CA THR A 84 -6.74 -2.95 -3.81
C THR A 84 -5.36 -2.49 -3.34
N SER A 85 -4.70 -3.24 -2.46
CA SER A 85 -3.34 -2.95 -2.00
C SER A 85 -2.27 -3.18 -3.08
N TYR A 86 -2.49 -4.08 -4.05
CA TYR A 86 -1.58 -4.25 -5.20
C TYR A 86 -1.80 -3.13 -6.23
N VAL A 87 -3.06 -2.74 -6.43
CA VAL A 87 -3.43 -1.62 -7.32
C VAL A 87 -2.84 -0.31 -6.80
N ALA A 88 -3.00 -0.02 -5.50
CA ALA A 88 -2.48 1.21 -4.89
C ALA A 88 -0.95 1.34 -5.05
N VAL A 89 -0.19 0.28 -4.78
CA VAL A 89 1.28 0.28 -4.92
C VAL A 89 1.72 0.43 -6.37
N SER A 90 1.00 -0.24 -7.28
CA SER A 90 1.25 -0.10 -8.72
C SER A 90 0.98 1.32 -9.20
N PHE A 91 -0.11 1.94 -8.71
CA PHE A 91 -0.45 3.32 -9.01
C PHE A 91 0.59 4.30 -8.47
N GLN A 92 1.03 4.15 -7.22
CA GLN A 92 2.09 4.95 -6.61
C GLN A 92 3.38 4.93 -7.44
N ALA A 93 3.81 3.73 -7.84
CA ALA A 93 5.01 3.56 -8.66
C ALA A 93 4.84 4.11 -10.08
N PHE A 94 3.68 3.86 -10.71
CA PHE A 94 3.38 4.37 -12.05
C PHE A 94 3.33 5.89 -12.10
N LEU A 95 2.65 6.51 -11.13
CA LEU A 95 2.60 7.96 -11.04
C LEU A 95 3.98 8.54 -10.73
N GLY A 96 4.77 7.88 -9.88
CA GLY A 96 6.18 8.24 -9.65
C GLY A 96 7.01 8.19 -10.93
N MET A 97 6.85 7.14 -11.75
CA MET A 97 7.51 7.04 -13.06
C MET A 97 7.14 8.21 -13.98
N LEU A 98 5.84 8.52 -14.08
CA LEU A 98 5.34 9.60 -14.92
C LEU A 98 5.88 10.96 -14.44
N LEU A 99 5.69 11.29 -13.17
CA LEU A 99 6.09 12.60 -12.62
C LEU A 99 7.61 12.80 -12.65
N PHE A 100 8.39 11.80 -12.23
CA PHE A 100 9.85 11.95 -12.15
C PHE A 100 10.55 11.86 -13.51
N SER A 101 9.95 11.20 -14.50
CA SER A 101 10.50 11.22 -15.87
C SER A 101 10.21 12.53 -16.61
N LEU A 102 9.07 13.17 -16.35
CA LEU A 102 8.70 14.45 -16.99
C LEU A 102 9.32 15.66 -16.31
N PHE A 103 9.39 15.67 -14.98
CA PHE A 103 9.69 16.88 -14.21
C PHE A 103 10.88 16.73 -13.26
N SER A 104 11.61 15.61 -13.31
CA SER A 104 12.68 15.22 -12.39
C SER A 104 12.24 15.05 -10.92
N VAL A 105 13.12 14.52 -10.09
CA VAL A 105 12.87 14.37 -8.64
C VAL A 105 13.12 15.71 -7.95
N ASN A 106 12.04 16.44 -7.67
CA ASN A 106 12.08 17.74 -7.02
C ASN A 106 11.00 17.84 -5.94
N ARG A 107 10.99 18.95 -5.18
CA ARG A 107 10.05 19.11 -4.06
C ARG A 107 8.59 19.09 -4.52
N ILE A 108 8.30 19.73 -5.65
CA ILE A 108 6.94 19.84 -6.19
C ILE A 108 6.47 18.46 -6.65
N THR A 109 7.28 17.71 -7.37
CA THR A 109 6.92 16.39 -7.88
C THR A 109 6.70 15.38 -6.76
N ILE A 110 7.51 15.42 -5.70
CA ILE A 110 7.32 14.57 -4.50
C ILE A 110 6.01 14.93 -3.76
N VAL A 111 5.72 16.23 -3.57
CA VAL A 111 4.49 16.67 -2.90
C VAL A 111 3.25 16.33 -3.74
N SER A 112 3.30 16.55 -5.05
CA SER A 112 2.23 16.17 -5.97
C SER A 112 2.00 14.65 -6.00
N LEU A 113 3.07 13.85 -5.98
CA LEU A 113 2.98 12.40 -5.86
C LEU A 113 2.26 12.01 -4.56
N GLY A 114 2.61 12.64 -3.43
CA GLY A 114 1.93 12.50 -2.14
C GLY A 114 0.43 12.81 -2.20
N ALA A 115 0.07 13.97 -2.72
CA ALA A 115 -1.32 14.42 -2.80
C ALA A 115 -2.18 13.48 -3.67
N ILE A 116 -1.72 13.16 -4.88
CA ILE A 116 -2.50 12.37 -5.84
C ILE A 116 -2.64 10.91 -5.38
N THR A 117 -1.59 10.31 -4.81
CA THR A 117 -1.67 8.92 -4.32
C THR A 117 -2.59 8.76 -3.12
N PHE A 118 -2.64 9.75 -2.23
CA PHE A 118 -3.56 9.72 -1.09
C PHE A 118 -5.00 9.98 -1.52
N LEU A 119 -5.20 10.86 -2.50
CA LEU A 119 -6.48 11.04 -3.17
C LEU A 119 -6.97 9.74 -3.81
N GLU A 120 -6.08 9.03 -4.50
CA GLU A 120 -6.40 7.73 -5.09
C GLU A 120 -6.80 6.72 -4.02
N SER A 121 -6.09 6.66 -2.89
CA SER A 121 -6.45 5.80 -1.77
C SER A 121 -7.80 6.16 -1.14
N ALA A 122 -8.13 7.45 -1.07
CA ALA A 122 -9.45 7.91 -0.61
C ALA A 122 -10.56 7.49 -1.59
N ALA A 123 -10.32 7.70 -2.88
CA ALA A 123 -11.25 7.30 -3.94
C ALA A 123 -11.48 5.78 -3.94
N GLN A 124 -10.42 4.96 -3.81
CA GLN A 124 -10.53 3.51 -3.69
C GLN A 124 -11.45 3.09 -2.53
N LYS A 125 -11.33 3.75 -1.36
CA LYS A 125 -12.18 3.47 -0.19
C LYS A 125 -13.64 3.83 -0.45
N LEU A 126 -13.90 5.01 -1.02
CA LEU A 126 -15.25 5.45 -1.36
C LEU A 126 -15.90 4.58 -2.43
N LEU A 127 -15.13 4.17 -3.45
CA LEU A 127 -15.59 3.24 -4.48
C LEU A 127 -15.89 1.87 -3.88
N THR A 128 -15.02 1.34 -3.04
CA THR A 128 -15.24 0.05 -2.38
C THR A 128 -16.50 0.08 -1.52
N LEU A 129 -16.71 1.17 -0.75
CA LEU A 129 -17.90 1.36 0.07
C LEU A 129 -19.17 1.41 -0.79
N THR A 130 -19.14 2.18 -1.89
CA THR A 130 -20.29 2.34 -2.78
C THR A 130 -20.60 1.07 -3.56
N ILE A 131 -19.58 0.30 -3.95
CA ILE A 131 -19.77 -1.00 -4.63
C ILE A 131 -20.40 -2.02 -3.68
N ILE A 132 -19.94 -2.08 -2.42
CA ILE A 132 -20.42 -3.06 -1.45
C ILE A 132 -21.82 -2.71 -0.95
N TYR A 133 -22.05 -1.45 -0.56
CA TYR A 133 -23.26 -1.04 0.13
C TYR A 133 -24.26 -0.27 -0.73
N GLY A 134 -23.89 0.15 -1.94
CA GLY A 134 -24.76 0.89 -2.86
C GLY A 134 -25.10 2.31 -2.40
N GLN A 135 -26.07 2.93 -3.08
CA GLN A 135 -26.58 4.26 -2.73
C GLN A 135 -27.31 4.29 -1.38
N SER A 136 -27.87 3.14 -0.98
CA SER A 136 -28.57 2.98 0.29
C SER A 136 -27.73 3.32 1.52
N LEU A 137 -26.41 3.15 1.46
CA LEU A 137 -25.54 3.60 2.56
C LEU A 137 -25.52 5.12 2.67
N TRP A 138 -25.39 5.82 1.54
CA TRP A 138 -25.36 7.27 1.49
C TRP A 138 -26.71 7.87 1.90
N GLU A 139 -27.81 7.27 1.43
CA GLU A 139 -29.18 7.62 1.84
C GLU A 139 -29.40 7.42 3.35
N SER A 140 -28.91 6.31 3.91
CA SER A 140 -29.02 6.04 5.34
C SER A 140 -28.24 7.07 6.16
N VAL A 141 -27.08 7.51 5.67
CA VAL A 141 -26.29 8.58 6.30
C VAL A 141 -27.03 9.91 6.24
N ASP A 142 -27.67 10.24 5.11
CA ASP A 142 -28.47 11.47 4.97
C ASP A 142 -29.69 11.45 5.91
N ILE A 143 -30.43 10.34 5.99
CA ILE A 143 -31.57 10.17 6.91
C ILE A 143 -31.11 10.30 8.36
N TYR A 144 -30.00 9.65 8.73
CA TYR A 144 -29.46 9.73 10.08
C TYR A 144 -28.99 11.15 10.41
N SER A 145 -28.32 11.83 9.48
CA SER A 145 -27.91 13.23 9.68
C SER A 145 -29.12 14.14 9.89
N ALA A 146 -30.19 13.97 9.11
CA ALA A 146 -31.40 14.77 9.27
C ALA A 146 -32.02 14.57 10.65
N TRP A 147 -32.09 13.31 11.12
CA TRP A 147 -32.57 12.99 12.46
C TRP A 147 -31.70 13.61 13.57
N VAL A 148 -30.36 13.57 13.42
CA VAL A 148 -29.44 14.20 14.39
C VAL A 148 -29.61 15.72 14.41
N SER A 149 -29.71 16.36 13.24
CA SER A 149 -29.90 17.80 13.12
C SER A 149 -31.20 18.27 13.79
N GLU A 150 -32.29 17.51 13.61
CA GLU A 150 -33.58 17.79 14.27
C GLU A 150 -33.47 17.73 15.80
N LYS A 151 -32.71 16.76 16.35
CA LYS A 151 -32.55 16.59 17.80
C LYS A 151 -31.59 17.62 18.42
N LEU A 152 -30.59 18.07 17.67
CA LEU A 152 -29.53 18.91 18.24
C LEU A 152 -29.82 20.41 18.21
N SER A 153 -30.82 20.90 17.47
CA SER A 153 -31.41 22.27 17.46
C SER A 153 -30.48 23.51 17.51
N PHE A 154 -29.17 23.34 17.62
CA PHE A 154 -28.14 24.35 17.88
C PHE A 154 -27.05 24.35 16.81
N ILE A 155 -27.08 23.38 15.89
CA ILE A 155 -26.09 23.23 14.82
C ILE A 155 -26.86 23.03 13.51
N ASP A 156 -27.08 24.13 12.80
CA ASP A 156 -27.73 24.17 11.48
C ASP A 156 -26.85 23.60 10.34
N TYR A 157 -25.86 22.77 10.68
CA TYR A 157 -25.07 22.06 9.70
C TYR A 157 -25.82 20.82 9.25
N ALA A 158 -26.41 20.89 8.07
CA ALA A 158 -26.85 19.73 7.31
C ALA A 158 -25.62 18.89 6.92
N LEU A 159 -25.19 17.98 7.80
CA LEU A 159 -24.12 17.01 7.58
C LEU A 159 -24.54 15.92 6.57
N SER A 160 -24.82 16.31 5.33
CA SER A 160 -25.16 15.37 4.26
C SER A 160 -24.00 14.41 3.96
N SER A 161 -24.33 13.21 3.46
CA SER A 161 -23.41 12.25 2.85
C SER A 161 -22.37 12.91 1.93
N LYS A 162 -22.79 13.87 1.10
CA LYS A 162 -21.88 14.64 0.23
C LYS A 162 -20.86 15.46 1.01
N SER A 163 -21.28 16.10 2.10
CA SER A 163 -20.37 16.90 2.94
C SER A 163 -19.32 16.04 3.62
N LEU A 164 -19.70 14.83 4.07
CA LEU A 164 -18.78 13.85 4.66
C LEU A 164 -17.78 13.33 3.63
N ILE A 165 -18.23 13.05 2.40
CA ILE A 165 -17.35 12.65 1.29
C ILE A 165 -16.33 13.76 1.00
N ILE A 166 -16.77 15.01 0.90
CA ILE A 166 -15.88 16.15 0.65
C ILE A 166 -14.87 16.28 1.80
N LEU A 167 -15.33 16.27 3.05
CA LEU A 167 -14.45 16.34 4.22
C LEU A 167 -13.41 15.21 4.22
N PHE A 168 -13.82 13.98 3.88
CA PHE A 168 -12.93 12.84 3.78
C PHE A 168 -11.87 13.01 2.68
N ILE A 169 -12.27 13.44 1.48
CA ILE A 169 -11.35 13.70 0.36
C ILE A 169 -10.38 14.84 0.70
N THR A 170 -10.87 15.91 1.31
CA THR A 170 -10.05 17.04 1.75
C THR A 170 -9.04 16.61 2.80
N PHE A 171 -9.45 15.81 3.80
CA PHE A 171 -8.55 15.25 4.79
C PHE A 171 -7.41 14.45 4.15
N TYR A 172 -7.71 13.56 3.20
CA TYR A 172 -6.68 12.77 2.51
C TYR A 172 -5.78 13.63 1.63
N SER A 173 -6.32 14.66 0.98
CA SER A 173 -5.53 15.62 0.19
C SER A 173 -4.54 16.38 1.07
N CYS A 174 -5.00 16.93 2.19
CA CYS A 174 -4.15 17.62 3.16
C CYS A 174 -3.10 16.67 3.74
N ALA A 175 -3.49 15.45 4.11
CA ALA A 175 -2.57 14.44 4.60
C ALA A 175 -1.48 14.10 3.56
N GLY A 176 -1.85 13.94 2.28
CA GLY A 176 -0.91 13.66 1.20
C GLY A 176 0.10 14.78 0.99
N ILE A 177 -0.35 16.04 1.07
CA ILE A 177 0.52 17.23 1.00
C ILE A 177 1.48 17.25 2.19
N VAL A 178 0.98 17.07 3.42
CA VAL A 178 1.80 17.05 4.64
C VAL A 178 2.84 15.94 4.59
N VAL A 179 2.44 14.73 4.16
CA VAL A 179 3.35 13.60 3.98
C VAL A 179 4.39 13.90 2.89
N GLY A 180 3.99 14.51 1.77
CA GLY A 180 4.92 14.95 0.73
C GLY A 180 6.01 15.90 1.26
N PHE A 181 5.63 16.90 2.06
CA PHE A 181 6.59 17.79 2.71
C PHE A 181 7.49 17.05 3.72
N LEU A 182 6.91 16.11 4.48
CA LEU A 182 7.65 15.27 5.41
C LEU A 182 8.71 14.43 4.70
N ILE A 183 8.38 13.85 3.53
CA ILE A 183 9.30 13.08 2.69
C ILE A 183 10.48 13.95 2.24
N VAL A 184 10.20 15.14 1.73
CA VAL A 184 11.25 16.10 1.32
C VAL A 184 12.16 16.43 2.51
N ARG A 185 11.60 16.60 3.70
CA ARG A 185 12.39 16.85 4.92
C ARG A 185 13.25 15.66 5.32
N ILE A 186 12.71 14.44 5.27
CA ILE A 186 13.45 13.21 5.56
C ILE A 186 14.62 13.04 4.58
N MET A 187 14.38 13.21 3.27
CA MET A 187 15.44 13.09 2.26
C MET A 187 16.58 14.08 2.47
N LYS A 188 16.29 15.29 2.95
CA LYS A 188 17.33 16.26 3.35
C LYS A 188 18.07 15.84 4.62
N LEU A 189 17.34 15.38 5.63
CA LEU A 189 17.93 14.90 6.89
C LEU A 189 18.91 13.74 6.65
N MET A 190 18.63 12.87 5.68
CA MET A 190 19.55 11.78 5.30
C MET A 190 20.95 12.27 4.92
N GLN A 191 21.09 13.47 4.35
CA GLN A 191 22.40 14.05 4.00
C GLN A 191 23.21 14.47 5.24
N SER A 192 22.54 14.70 6.37
CA SER A 192 23.16 15.08 7.64
C SER A 192 23.45 13.91 8.57
N VAL A 193 23.03 12.69 8.20
CA VAL A 193 23.32 11.49 9.00
C VAL A 193 24.76 11.09 8.75
N GLU A 194 25.59 11.14 9.79
CA GLU A 194 26.97 10.67 9.71
C GLU A 194 27.02 9.17 9.37
N THR A 195 27.84 8.83 8.37
CA THR A 195 28.06 7.45 7.91
C THR A 195 29.20 6.75 8.67
N THR A 196 29.66 7.33 9.78
CA THR A 196 30.82 6.90 10.56
C THR A 196 30.49 5.73 11.50
N ALA A 197 30.48 4.52 10.95
CA ALA A 197 31.01 3.28 11.58
C ALA A 197 30.78 2.09 10.62
N PRO A 198 31.69 1.11 10.53
CA PRO A 198 31.42 -0.12 9.80
C PRO A 198 30.38 -0.91 10.60
N TYR A 199 29.11 -0.75 10.24
CA TYR A 199 28.01 -1.43 10.90
C TYR A 199 28.05 -2.93 10.56
N HIS A 200 28.82 -3.68 11.35
CA HIS A 200 28.87 -5.15 11.31
C HIS A 200 27.69 -5.69 12.11
N PHE A 201 26.65 -6.12 11.41
CA PHE A 201 25.54 -6.85 12.03
C PHE A 201 25.79 -8.35 11.90
N SER A 202 26.14 -9.01 13.01
CA SER A 202 26.07 -10.47 13.08
C SER A 202 24.62 -10.87 13.40
N ILE A 203 24.02 -11.71 12.55
CA ILE A 203 22.72 -12.32 12.83
C ILE A 203 22.95 -13.82 13.00
N GLN A 204 22.52 -14.33 14.15
CA GLN A 204 22.32 -15.75 14.40
C GLN A 204 21.23 -16.27 13.45
N ASN A 205 21.64 -17.15 12.52
CA ASN A 205 20.74 -17.84 11.60
C ASN A 205 19.78 -18.72 12.42
N LYS A 206 18.53 -18.28 12.58
CA LYS A 206 17.44 -19.20 12.91
C LYS A 206 16.78 -19.60 11.60
N THR A 207 17.23 -20.74 11.08
CA THR A 207 16.70 -21.41 9.90
C THR A 207 15.19 -21.52 10.05
N ARG A 208 14.42 -20.80 9.22
CA ARG A 208 13.00 -21.07 9.02
C ARG A 208 12.89 -22.01 7.85
N GLU A 209 12.48 -23.24 8.12
CA GLU A 209 12.02 -24.16 7.09
C GLU A 209 10.81 -23.54 6.40
N VAL A 210 10.94 -23.33 5.09
CA VAL A 210 9.83 -22.96 4.22
C VAL A 210 9.09 -24.24 3.86
N GLU A 211 7.94 -24.48 4.49
CA GLU A 211 7.02 -25.52 4.05
C GLU A 211 6.51 -25.20 2.64
N LYS A 212 6.89 -26.05 1.68
CA LYS A 212 6.37 -26.00 0.31
C LYS A 212 4.96 -26.56 0.26
N THR A 213 3.94 -25.71 0.37
CA THR A 213 2.57 -26.15 0.07
C THR A 213 2.35 -26.26 -1.45
N LYS A 214 2.20 -27.49 -1.94
CA LYS A 214 1.82 -27.81 -3.32
C LYS A 214 0.35 -27.44 -3.57
N SER A 215 0.11 -26.39 -4.36
CA SER A 215 -1.22 -26.04 -4.87
C SER A 215 -1.62 -26.95 -6.04
N LYS A 216 -2.63 -27.81 -5.83
CA LYS A 216 -3.23 -28.65 -6.88
C LYS A 216 -4.32 -27.86 -7.64
N LYS A 217 -4.30 -28.03 -8.97
CA LYS A 217 -5.22 -27.48 -9.97
C LYS A 217 -6.70 -27.76 -9.63
N ARG A 218 -7.49 -26.69 -9.42
CA ARG A 218 -8.95 -26.67 -9.67
C ARG A 218 -9.31 -25.45 -10.53
N LYS A 219 -8.99 -25.52 -11.83
CA LYS A 219 -9.30 -24.44 -12.80
C LYS A 219 -10.71 -24.52 -13.39
N LYS A 220 -11.46 -25.62 -13.22
CA LYS A 220 -12.83 -25.75 -13.76
C LYS A 220 -13.97 -25.37 -12.80
N LEU A 221 -13.74 -25.36 -11.48
CA LEU A 221 -14.80 -25.06 -10.52
C LEU A 221 -15.07 -23.54 -10.38
N ILE A 222 -14.03 -22.71 -10.51
CA ILE A 222 -14.12 -21.26 -10.23
C ILE A 222 -14.84 -20.50 -11.36
N PHE A 223 -14.74 -20.96 -12.61
CA PHE A 223 -15.48 -20.39 -13.73
C PHE A 223 -16.98 -20.74 -13.66
N PHE A 224 -17.30 -21.95 -13.19
CA PHE A 224 -18.68 -22.38 -12.96
C PHE A 224 -19.34 -21.59 -11.82
N TRP A 225 -18.63 -21.34 -10.72
CA TRP A 225 -19.10 -20.49 -9.63
C TRP A 225 -19.20 -19.00 -10.01
N ALA A 226 -18.31 -18.47 -10.87
CA ALA A 226 -18.40 -17.08 -11.33
C ALA A 226 -19.61 -16.81 -12.25
N ILE A 227 -20.00 -17.78 -13.09
CA ILE A 227 -21.14 -17.66 -14.00
C ILE A 227 -22.47 -17.84 -13.27
N THR A 228 -22.59 -18.85 -12.40
CA THR A 228 -23.80 -19.02 -11.55
C THR A 228 -24.05 -17.78 -10.70
N LEU A 229 -23.00 -17.10 -10.31
CA LEU A 229 -23.07 -15.89 -9.53
C LEU A 229 -23.49 -14.64 -10.29
N LEU A 230 -23.01 -14.47 -11.52
CA LEU A 230 -23.44 -13.38 -12.39
C LEU A 230 -24.95 -13.49 -12.67
N ILE A 231 -25.45 -14.73 -12.82
CA ILE A 231 -26.87 -15.04 -13.05
C ILE A 231 -27.73 -14.76 -11.80
N VAL A 232 -27.20 -14.98 -10.59
CA VAL A 232 -27.90 -14.65 -9.33
C VAL A 232 -27.83 -13.15 -9.00
N LEU A 233 -26.76 -12.46 -9.40
CA LEU A 233 -26.57 -11.02 -9.17
C LEU A 233 -27.37 -10.12 -10.11
N LEU A 234 -27.62 -10.56 -11.35
CA LEU A 234 -28.37 -9.79 -12.35
C LEU A 234 -29.78 -9.38 -11.87
N PRO A 235 -30.57 -10.27 -11.24
CA PRO A 235 -31.86 -9.89 -10.63
C PRO A 235 -31.69 -8.92 -9.45
N LEU A 236 -30.67 -9.08 -8.61
CA LEU A 236 -30.44 -8.25 -7.41
C LEU A 236 -29.95 -6.82 -7.72
N LEU A 237 -29.36 -6.60 -8.89
CA LEU A 237 -28.91 -5.27 -9.34
C LEU A 237 -30.01 -4.51 -10.11
N PHE A 238 -30.97 -5.22 -10.72
CA PHE A 238 -32.03 -4.61 -11.55
C PHE A 238 -33.41 -4.57 -10.87
N PHE A 239 -33.69 -5.38 -9.85
CA PHE A 239 -34.94 -5.26 -9.09
C PHE A 239 -34.85 -4.14 -8.05
N SER A 240 -35.09 -2.91 -8.49
CA SER A 240 -35.60 -1.84 -7.63
C SER A 240 -36.98 -2.25 -7.13
N THR A 241 -37.02 -2.87 -5.96
CA THR A 241 -38.27 -3.24 -5.30
C THR A 241 -38.41 -2.35 -4.08
N GLU A 242 -39.48 -1.56 -4.09
CA GLU A 242 -39.93 -0.67 -3.03
C GLU A 242 -40.27 -1.48 -1.76
N PHE A 243 -39.25 -2.04 -1.12
CA PHE A 243 -39.42 -2.77 0.13
C PHE A 243 -39.32 -1.79 1.29
N ASN A 244 -40.48 -1.31 1.76
CA ASN A 244 -40.56 -0.50 2.98
C ASN A 244 -40.35 -1.37 4.24
N GLY A 245 -39.67 -0.79 5.24
CA GLY A 245 -39.50 -1.37 6.58
C GLY A 245 -38.48 -2.51 6.68
N TRP A 246 -38.75 -3.48 7.57
CA TRP A 246 -37.86 -4.61 7.91
C TRP A 246 -37.44 -5.46 6.70
N LYS A 247 -38.31 -5.60 5.69
CA LYS A 247 -38.02 -6.34 4.46
C LYS A 247 -36.95 -5.65 3.61
N GLY A 248 -36.96 -4.31 3.54
CA GLY A 248 -35.93 -3.54 2.85
C GLY A 248 -34.59 -3.61 3.56
N GLY A 249 -34.59 -3.53 4.90
CA GLY A 249 -33.38 -3.74 5.71
C GLY A 249 -32.76 -5.13 5.53
N LEU A 250 -33.57 -6.18 5.59
CA LEU A 250 -33.14 -7.57 5.33
C LEU A 250 -32.59 -7.74 3.91
N TYR A 251 -33.25 -7.15 2.91
CA TYR A 251 -32.77 -7.14 1.54
C TYR A 251 -31.39 -6.48 1.44
N LEU A 252 -31.21 -5.30 2.02
CA LEU A 252 -29.94 -4.59 2.02
C LEU A 252 -28.80 -5.39 2.66
N LEU A 253 -29.09 -5.99 3.82
CA LEU A 253 -28.15 -6.85 4.52
C LEU A 253 -27.78 -8.08 3.68
N SER A 254 -28.77 -8.78 3.12
CA SER A 254 -28.53 -9.93 2.25
C SER A 254 -27.71 -9.57 1.01
N ARG A 255 -28.00 -8.44 0.36
CA ARG A 255 -27.28 -7.93 -0.80
C ARG A 255 -25.82 -7.64 -0.46
N SER A 256 -25.57 -6.88 0.60
CA SER A 256 -24.20 -6.54 1.02
C SER A 256 -23.40 -7.78 1.40
N LEU A 257 -24.02 -8.75 2.08
CA LEU A 257 -23.40 -10.02 2.46
C LEU A 257 -23.08 -10.86 1.21
N ILE A 258 -24.00 -10.95 0.26
CA ILE A 258 -23.74 -11.58 -1.05
C ILE A 258 -22.55 -10.87 -1.70
N VAL A 259 -22.62 -9.57 -1.97
CA VAL A 259 -21.53 -8.82 -2.63
C VAL A 259 -20.17 -9.03 -1.93
N LEU A 260 -20.13 -9.06 -0.60
CA LEU A 260 -18.92 -9.37 0.17
C LEU A 260 -18.38 -10.78 -0.09
N VAL A 261 -19.25 -11.80 -0.03
CA VAL A 261 -18.88 -13.19 -0.37
C VAL A 261 -18.31 -13.25 -1.79
N LEU A 262 -18.88 -12.49 -2.72
CA LEU A 262 -18.47 -12.53 -4.12
C LEU A 262 -17.16 -11.82 -4.37
N TRP A 263 -17.00 -10.69 -3.72
CA TRP A 263 -15.75 -9.97 -3.71
C TRP A 263 -14.61 -10.86 -3.18
N TYR A 264 -14.83 -11.55 -2.07
CA TYR A 264 -13.79 -12.34 -1.41
C TYR A 264 -13.53 -13.69 -2.08
N TYR A 265 -14.56 -14.42 -2.53
CA TYR A 265 -14.39 -15.77 -3.08
C TYR A 265 -14.24 -15.81 -4.60
N VAL A 266 -14.69 -14.79 -5.32
CA VAL A 266 -14.70 -14.80 -6.80
C VAL A 266 -13.84 -13.68 -7.36
N VAL A 267 -14.20 -12.42 -7.12
CA VAL A 267 -13.55 -11.27 -7.76
C VAL A 267 -12.09 -11.13 -7.32
N GLY A 268 -11.82 -11.11 -6.01
CA GLY A 268 -10.49 -10.99 -5.45
C GLY A 268 -9.53 -12.08 -5.95
N PRO A 269 -9.86 -13.38 -5.78
CA PRO A 269 -9.03 -14.47 -6.26
C PRO A 269 -8.84 -14.48 -7.77
N PHE A 270 -9.82 -14.03 -8.55
CA PHE A 270 -9.69 -13.91 -10.00
C PHE A 270 -8.70 -12.82 -10.41
N LEU A 271 -8.80 -11.64 -9.81
CA LEU A 271 -7.87 -10.53 -10.04
C LEU A 271 -6.45 -10.89 -9.60
N LEU A 272 -6.28 -11.53 -8.44
CA LEU A 272 -4.98 -12.01 -7.98
C LEU A 272 -4.35 -13.02 -8.94
N LYS A 273 -5.16 -13.93 -9.53
CA LYS A 273 -4.66 -14.85 -10.56
C LYS A 273 -4.24 -14.16 -11.85
N GLY A 274 -4.95 -13.10 -12.25
CA GLY A 274 -4.56 -12.28 -13.39
C GLY A 274 -3.21 -11.61 -13.15
N LEU A 275 -3.03 -11.03 -11.96
CA LEU A 275 -1.78 -10.42 -11.53
C LEU A 275 -0.64 -11.44 -11.44
N ASP A 276 -0.88 -12.58 -10.80
CA ASP A 276 0.08 -13.69 -10.70
C ASP A 276 0.51 -14.17 -12.09
N LYS A 277 -0.44 -14.37 -13.02
CA LYS A 277 -0.11 -14.76 -14.41
C LYS A 277 0.71 -13.70 -15.16
N LEU A 278 0.49 -12.41 -14.89
CA LEU A 278 1.26 -11.32 -15.49
C LEU A 278 2.69 -11.30 -14.94
N LEU A 279 2.82 -11.46 -13.63
CA LEU A 279 4.10 -11.40 -12.92
C LEU A 279 4.92 -12.68 -13.05
N SER A 280 4.28 -13.86 -13.16
CA SER A 280 4.95 -15.15 -13.32
C SER A 280 5.77 -15.23 -14.61
N LYS A 281 5.37 -14.49 -15.65
CA LYS A 281 6.17 -14.34 -16.88
C LYS A 281 7.50 -13.62 -16.66
N ARG A 282 7.58 -12.78 -15.62
CA ARG A 282 8.76 -12.01 -15.24
C ARG A 282 9.49 -12.61 -14.04
N GLN A 283 8.88 -13.56 -13.34
CA GLN A 283 9.46 -14.21 -12.17
C GLN A 283 10.78 -14.91 -12.48
N SER A 284 10.88 -15.64 -13.61
CA SER A 284 12.14 -16.26 -14.01
C SER A 284 13.25 -15.24 -14.28
N ALA A 285 12.90 -14.07 -14.83
CA ALA A 285 13.85 -13.01 -15.13
C ALA A 285 14.38 -12.30 -13.87
N TYR A 286 13.59 -12.26 -12.79
CA TYR A 286 13.94 -11.57 -11.54
C TYR A 286 14.13 -12.52 -10.35
N GLN A 287 14.25 -13.83 -10.59
CA GLN A 287 14.31 -14.83 -9.51
C GLN A 287 15.49 -14.58 -8.55
N SER A 288 16.65 -14.21 -9.09
CA SER A 288 17.83 -13.85 -8.29
C SER A 288 17.59 -12.58 -7.47
N ASP A 289 17.03 -11.54 -8.08
CA ASP A 289 16.72 -10.27 -7.39
C ASP A 289 15.69 -10.47 -6.26
N ILE A 290 14.71 -11.36 -6.46
CA ILE A 290 13.71 -11.72 -5.45
C ILE A 290 14.36 -12.45 -4.28
N GLN A 291 15.21 -13.45 -4.57
CA GLN A 291 15.91 -14.19 -3.52
C GLN A 291 16.83 -13.26 -2.73
N ASN A 292 17.63 -12.43 -3.41
CA ASN A 292 18.46 -11.41 -2.77
C ASN A 292 17.63 -10.48 -1.88
N THR A 293 16.47 -10.04 -2.35
CA THR A 293 15.55 -9.20 -1.56
C THR A 293 15.09 -9.89 -0.28
N LEU A 294 14.69 -11.17 -0.37
CA LEU A 294 14.26 -11.96 0.79
C LEU A 294 15.42 -12.21 1.77
N ASP A 295 16.61 -12.46 1.26
CA ASP A 295 17.82 -12.66 2.07
C ASP A 295 18.22 -11.39 2.83
N LEU A 296 17.89 -10.21 2.30
CA LEU A 296 18.10 -8.92 2.98
C LEU A 296 17.10 -8.66 4.13
N PHE A 297 15.93 -9.32 4.16
CA PHE A 297 14.87 -8.99 5.12
C PHE A 297 15.29 -9.10 6.59
N PRO A 298 15.98 -10.17 7.05
CA PRO A 298 16.45 -10.26 8.43
C PRO A 298 17.40 -9.10 8.80
N HIS A 299 18.31 -8.76 7.90
CA HIS A 299 19.25 -7.64 8.07
C HIS A 299 18.50 -6.31 8.19
N LEU A 300 17.62 -6.01 7.24
CA LEU A 300 16.83 -4.78 7.25
C LEU A 300 15.98 -4.66 8.53
N ARG A 301 15.37 -5.76 8.99
CA ARG A 301 14.61 -5.76 10.24
C ARG A 301 15.48 -5.41 11.45
N SER A 302 16.69 -5.99 11.52
CA SER A 302 17.63 -5.70 12.61
C SER A 302 18.12 -4.23 12.58
N ILE A 303 18.37 -3.71 11.37
CA ILE A 303 18.78 -2.32 11.15
C ILE A 303 17.68 -1.35 11.58
N ILE A 304 16.42 -1.64 11.23
CA ILE A 304 15.27 -0.83 11.65
C ILE A 304 15.14 -0.83 13.18
N GLN A 305 15.29 -1.99 13.83
CA GLN A 305 15.26 -2.06 15.30
C GLN A 305 16.38 -1.24 15.95
N TYR A 306 17.58 -1.30 15.36
CA TYR A 306 18.71 -0.48 15.82
C TYR A 306 18.44 1.02 15.64
N ALA A 307 18.00 1.45 14.45
CA ALA A 307 17.66 2.85 14.16
C ALA A 307 16.59 3.40 15.12
N TRP A 308 15.65 2.56 15.55
CA TRP A 308 14.63 2.93 16.55
C TRP A 308 15.22 3.20 17.94
N LYS A 309 16.22 2.40 18.34
CA LYS A 309 16.94 2.59 19.61
C LYS A 309 17.85 3.80 19.54
N ASP A 310 18.58 3.97 18.45
CA ASP A 310 19.51 5.08 18.26
C ASP A 310 18.81 6.45 18.21
N SER A 311 17.57 6.50 17.70
CA SER A 311 16.74 7.72 17.70
C SER A 311 16.00 7.99 19.02
N SER A 312 16.22 7.18 20.07
CA SER A 312 15.47 7.27 21.33
C SER A 312 15.70 8.57 22.12
N SER A 313 16.81 9.27 21.89
CA SER A 313 17.11 10.57 22.51
C SER A 313 16.18 11.69 22.04
N LEU A 314 15.52 11.52 20.89
CA LEU A 314 14.59 12.48 20.31
C LEU A 314 13.14 12.16 20.71
N ARG A 315 12.23 13.12 20.56
CA ARG A 315 10.79 12.95 20.87
C ARG A 315 9.89 13.37 19.69
N GLY A 316 8.67 12.82 19.67
CA GLY A 316 7.60 13.21 18.74
C GLY A 316 7.93 13.03 17.25
N LEU A 317 7.50 13.98 16.43
CA LEU A 317 7.72 13.96 14.97
C LEU A 317 9.20 14.02 14.59
N ASN A 318 10.03 14.72 15.37
CA ASN A 318 11.47 14.76 15.13
C ASN A 318 12.07 13.36 15.29
N ARG A 319 11.69 12.60 16.33
CA ARG A 319 12.12 11.20 16.48
C ARG A 319 11.74 10.38 15.26
N MET A 320 10.48 10.49 14.79
CA MET A 320 10.01 9.71 13.64
C MET A 320 10.79 10.04 12.36
N GLN A 321 11.06 11.31 12.09
CA GLN A 321 11.85 11.74 10.92
C GLN A 321 13.29 11.21 10.97
N HIS A 322 13.95 11.34 12.12
CA HIS A 322 15.32 10.85 12.31
C HIS A 322 15.39 9.32 12.28
N PHE A 323 14.41 8.64 12.88
CA PHE A 323 14.25 7.19 12.79
C PHE A 323 14.15 6.73 11.34
N MET A 324 13.29 7.35 10.54
CA MET A 324 13.12 7.02 9.12
C MET A 324 14.40 7.28 8.33
N ALA A 325 15.02 8.46 8.52
CA ALA A 325 16.26 8.82 7.84
C ALA A 325 17.38 7.83 8.17
N ARG A 326 17.60 7.53 9.46
CA ARG A 326 18.62 6.59 9.93
C ARG A 326 18.35 5.16 9.45
N SER A 327 17.10 4.70 9.49
CA SER A 327 16.72 3.37 8.98
C SER A 327 17.13 3.20 7.52
N ILE A 328 16.90 4.22 6.69
CA ILE A 328 17.24 4.18 5.27
C ILE A 328 18.76 4.29 5.07
N VAL A 329 19.42 5.25 5.72
CA VAL A 329 20.88 5.45 5.59
C VAL A 329 21.65 4.20 6.03
N TYR A 330 21.31 3.62 7.19
CA TYR A 330 21.93 2.38 7.66
C TYR A 330 21.65 1.21 6.73
N SER A 331 20.45 1.11 6.18
CA SER A 331 20.12 0.06 5.20
C SER A 331 20.87 0.22 3.88
N ILE A 332 21.24 1.44 3.48
CA ILE A 332 22.02 1.69 2.27
C ILE A 332 23.51 1.41 2.49
N HIS A 333 24.04 1.63 3.70
CA HIS A 333 25.49 1.57 3.98
C HIS A 333 25.96 0.37 4.81
N PHE A 334 25.06 -0.52 5.26
CA PHE A 334 25.51 -1.68 6.05
C PHE A 334 26.44 -2.60 5.24
N LYS A 335 27.43 -3.19 5.91
CA LYS A 335 28.30 -4.20 5.33
C LYS A 335 27.85 -5.56 5.84
N SER A 336 27.56 -6.49 4.93
CA SER A 336 27.33 -7.89 5.32
C SER A 336 28.67 -8.51 5.67
N SER A 337 28.75 -9.29 6.74
CA SER A 337 30.00 -9.91 7.22
C SER A 337 30.62 -10.96 6.29
N ASN A 338 30.14 -11.08 5.05
CA ASN A 338 30.62 -12.00 4.02
C ASN A 338 31.29 -11.28 2.83
N GLU A 339 31.66 -10.00 2.97
CA GLU A 339 32.51 -9.26 2.04
C GLU A 339 33.86 -8.90 2.64
#